data_AF-A0A3D2TH70-F1
#
_entry.id   AF-A0A3D2TH70-F1
#
_cell.length_a   1.000
_cell.length_b   1.000
_cell.length_c   1.000
_cell.angle_alpha   90.00
_cell.angle_beta   90.00
_cell.angle_gamma   90.00
#
_symmetry.space_group_name_H-M   'P 1'
#
loop_
_entity.id
_entity.type
_entity.pdbx_description
1 polymer ?
#
loop_
_entity_poly.entity_id
_entity_poly.type
_entity_poly.pdbx_seq_one_letter_code
_entity_poly.pdbx_strand_id
1 'polypeptide(L)'
;MFVFQQQFGLFAAVAQSASETARDLVVYELGRFDQFDDPRTLWLLLAVGVVAMLLYVRWFYRREKSQVPTALRWLLPCLRMLAIAGMVLFFLNPVKRIDQQVATDSHVLLLVDTSQSMSVEDESTDDASKTTRAAAVVETLTESPLVELFREQHDVALAVFDERFENIWRKRRKTLEEKPQAKSQENESTGITASNWDQKLEPRGLETRLGDALLEALDFPIGSPLAGILLFSDGGANSGIEPLVIAEKAAEYQVPIYAIGVGSTESRRNMRVQELSAPARVYPGDHTTVNALIHAEGFAGNTVKVELLARESNSKEASAVLINQQQISFDQQSQVLPMQFVIEPAEIGRLALELKISAPVDDQY
;
A
#
# COMPACT_ATOMS: atom_id res chain seq x y z
N MET A 1 -6.32 1.59 -36.96
CA MET A 1 -7.26 1.62 -38.11
C MET A 1 -8.61 2.04 -37.57
N PHE A 2 -8.84 3.36 -37.53
CA PHE A 2 -10.07 3.96 -37.00
C PHE A 2 -11.13 3.92 -38.10
N VAL A 3 -12.22 3.19 -37.87
CA VAL A 3 -13.39 3.20 -38.76
C VAL A 3 -14.55 3.86 -38.04
N PHE A 4 -14.99 4.96 -38.64
CA PHE A 4 -16.21 5.69 -38.37
C PHE A 4 -17.41 4.75 -38.26
N GLN A 5 -18.11 4.75 -37.12
CA GLN A 5 -19.43 4.14 -36.98
C GLN A 5 -20.47 5.26 -36.87
N GLN A 6 -21.02 5.66 -38.03
CA GLN A 6 -22.18 6.53 -38.12
C GLN A 6 -23.47 5.71 -37.91
N GLN A 7 -24.29 6.18 -36.97
CA GLN A 7 -25.75 6.06 -36.85
C GLN A 7 -26.47 4.91 -37.56
N PHE A 8 -27.08 4.01 -36.77
CA PHE A 8 -28.47 3.58 -36.99
C PHE A 8 -29.09 3.18 -35.64
N GLY A 9 -29.65 4.16 -34.93
CA GLY A 9 -30.51 3.91 -33.78
C GLY A 9 -31.94 3.67 -34.25
N LEU A 10 -32.43 2.44 -34.14
CA LEU A 10 -33.86 2.16 -34.13
C LEU A 10 -34.16 1.06 -33.09
N PHE A 11 -34.92 1.44 -32.07
CA PHE A 11 -35.48 0.62 -30.99
C PHE A 11 -34.55 0.13 -29.87
N ALA A 12 -33.81 1.03 -29.24
CA ALA A 12 -33.44 0.88 -27.83
C ALA A 12 -34.53 1.54 -26.97
N ALA A 13 -35.49 0.78 -26.46
CA ALA A 13 -36.40 1.27 -25.43
C ALA A 13 -35.64 1.32 -24.10
N VAL A 14 -34.97 2.44 -23.86
CA VAL A 14 -34.28 2.74 -22.61
C VAL A 14 -35.32 2.99 -21.53
N ALA A 15 -35.62 1.97 -20.73
CA ALA A 15 -36.38 2.15 -19.50
C ALA A 15 -35.42 2.66 -18.41
N GLN A 16 -35.42 3.98 -18.18
CA GLN A 16 -34.69 4.61 -17.07
C GLN A 16 -35.38 4.29 -15.74
N SER A 17 -34.78 3.43 -14.91
CA SER A 17 -35.04 3.42 -13.46
C SER A 17 -33.78 3.86 -12.72
N ALA A 18 -33.90 4.93 -11.95
CA ALA A 18 -32.80 5.59 -11.27
C ALA A 18 -32.21 4.76 -10.12
N SER A 19 -30.95 4.34 -10.28
CA SER A 19 -29.99 4.08 -9.20
C SER A 19 -28.60 4.35 -9.77
N GLU A 20 -27.90 5.30 -9.19
CA GLU A 20 -26.75 5.97 -9.81
C GLU A 20 -25.41 5.26 -9.57
N THR A 21 -25.43 4.00 -9.09
CA THR A 21 -24.24 3.17 -8.83
C THR A 21 -24.16 1.92 -9.70
N ALA A 22 -25.23 1.56 -10.40
CA ALA A 22 -25.23 0.52 -11.41
C ALA A 22 -26.20 0.94 -12.51
N ARG A 23 -25.67 1.45 -13.62
CA ARG A 23 -26.49 1.58 -14.82
C ARG A 23 -26.68 0.17 -15.36
N ASP A 24 -27.72 -0.50 -14.90
CA ASP A 24 -28.20 -1.73 -15.53
C ASP A 24 -28.68 -1.35 -16.94
N LEU A 25 -27.77 -1.50 -17.90
CA LEU A 25 -28.09 -1.35 -19.31
C LEU A 25 -28.80 -2.64 -19.72
N VAL A 26 -30.12 -2.64 -19.55
CA VAL A 26 -30.96 -3.71 -20.09
C VAL A 26 -31.04 -3.50 -21.59
N VAL A 27 -30.18 -4.22 -22.32
CA VAL A 27 -30.18 -4.21 -23.78
C VAL A 27 -30.95 -5.45 -24.25
N TYR A 28 -32.02 -5.21 -25.00
CA TYR A 28 -32.73 -6.28 -25.70
C TYR A 28 -32.05 -6.51 -27.03
N GLU A 29 -31.28 -7.58 -27.13
CA GLU A 29 -30.58 -7.96 -28.35
C GLU A 29 -31.17 -9.27 -28.89
N LEU A 30 -31.28 -9.33 -30.20
CA LEU A 30 -31.61 -10.57 -30.89
C LEU A 30 -30.28 -11.30 -31.08
N GLY A 31 -30.01 -12.30 -30.24
CA GLY A 31 -28.66 -12.88 -30.08
C GLY A 31 -28.05 -13.48 -31.36
N ARG A 32 -28.84 -13.61 -32.42
CA ARG A 32 -28.35 -14.07 -33.73
C ARG A 32 -27.84 -12.95 -34.64
N PHE A 33 -28.09 -11.67 -34.32
CA PHE A 33 -27.57 -10.55 -35.11
C PHE A 33 -26.07 -10.35 -34.93
N ASP A 34 -25.51 -10.67 -33.76
CA ASP A 34 -24.06 -10.59 -33.52
C ASP A 34 -23.22 -11.61 -34.31
N GLN A 35 -23.85 -12.67 -34.84
CA GLN A 35 -23.16 -13.69 -35.64
C GLN A 35 -23.03 -13.31 -37.12
N PHE A 36 -23.75 -12.29 -37.58
CA PHE A 36 -23.68 -11.82 -38.96
C PHE A 36 -22.96 -10.47 -38.99
N ASP A 37 -21.83 -10.41 -39.71
CA ASP A 37 -21.03 -9.19 -39.87
C ASP A 37 -21.83 -8.01 -40.45
N ASP A 38 -22.96 -8.28 -41.13
CA ASP A 38 -23.76 -7.27 -41.79
C ASP A 38 -25.28 -7.44 -41.48
N PRO A 39 -25.87 -6.60 -40.60
CA PRO A 39 -27.24 -6.77 -40.10
C PRO A 39 -28.31 -6.68 -41.20
N ARG A 40 -28.00 -6.06 -42.33
CA ARG A 40 -28.90 -5.91 -43.49
C ARG A 40 -29.22 -7.24 -44.16
N THR A 41 -28.27 -8.17 -44.17
CA THR A 41 -28.42 -9.49 -44.79
C THR A 41 -29.47 -10.34 -44.07
N LEU A 42 -29.50 -10.26 -42.74
CA LEU A 42 -30.49 -10.94 -41.91
C LEU A 42 -31.90 -10.37 -42.13
N TRP A 43 -32.03 -9.03 -42.18
CA TRP A 43 -33.30 -8.37 -42.54
C TRP A 43 -33.79 -8.76 -43.93
N LEU A 44 -32.90 -8.86 -44.91
CA LEU A 44 -33.22 -9.36 -46.25
C LEU A 44 -33.70 -10.82 -46.22
N LEU A 45 -33.01 -11.72 -45.50
CA LEU A 45 -33.42 -13.12 -45.37
C LEU A 45 -34.79 -13.26 -44.68
N LEU A 46 -35.03 -12.47 -43.62
CA LEU A 46 -36.33 -12.40 -42.96
C LEU A 46 -37.42 -11.90 -43.92
N ALA A 47 -37.16 -10.82 -44.66
CA ALA A 47 -38.11 -10.26 -45.61
C ALA A 47 -38.43 -11.25 -46.73
N VAL A 48 -37.42 -11.94 -47.29
CA VAL A 48 -37.59 -13.00 -48.28
C VAL A 48 -38.40 -14.16 -47.70
N GLY A 49 -38.14 -14.56 -46.45
CA GLY A 49 -38.91 -15.59 -45.75
C GLY A 49 -40.39 -15.22 -45.60
N VAL A 50 -40.69 -13.96 -45.23
CA VAL A 50 -42.06 -13.45 -45.12
C VAL A 50 -42.76 -13.39 -46.49
N VAL A 51 -42.06 -12.97 -47.55
CA VAL A 51 -42.64 -12.95 -48.90
C VAL A 51 -42.93 -14.37 -49.39
N ALA A 52 -41.99 -15.31 -49.21
CA ALA A 52 -42.18 -16.72 -49.56
C ALA A 52 -43.36 -17.34 -48.80
N MET A 53 -43.50 -17.01 -47.51
CA MET A 53 -44.62 -17.39 -46.66
C MET A 53 -45.97 -16.87 -47.20
N LEU A 54 -46.07 -15.58 -47.54
CA LEU A 54 -47.29 -14.99 -48.09
C LEU A 54 -47.66 -15.60 -49.46
N LEU A 55 -46.66 -15.86 -50.30
CA LEU A 55 -46.86 -16.55 -51.59
C LEU A 55 -47.33 -17.98 -51.40
N TYR A 56 -46.77 -18.71 -50.41
CA TYR A 56 -47.21 -20.06 -50.07
C TYR A 56 -48.66 -20.07 -49.56
N VAL A 57 -49.04 -19.15 -48.66
CA VAL A 57 -50.43 -19.00 -48.19
C VAL A 57 -51.36 -18.70 -49.36
N ARG A 58 -50.99 -17.75 -50.23
CA ARG A 58 -51.79 -17.38 -51.40
C ARG A 58 -51.93 -18.55 -52.39
N TRP A 59 -50.84 -19.27 -52.64
CA TRP A 59 -50.84 -20.45 -53.50
C TRP A 59 -51.70 -21.58 -52.92
N PHE A 60 -51.59 -21.83 -51.62
CA PHE A 60 -52.36 -22.83 -50.90
C PHE A 60 -53.86 -22.50 -50.94
N TYR A 61 -54.24 -21.25 -50.63
CA TYR A 61 -55.64 -20.78 -50.71
C TYR A 61 -56.21 -20.85 -52.12
N ARG A 62 -55.39 -20.64 -53.16
CA ARG A 62 -55.83 -20.78 -54.56
C ARG A 62 -55.97 -22.24 -54.98
N ARG A 63 -55.18 -23.13 -54.40
CA ARG A 63 -55.18 -24.57 -54.70
C ARG A 63 -56.29 -25.31 -53.97
N GLU A 64 -56.72 -24.81 -52.81
CA GLU A 64 -57.80 -25.41 -52.01
C GLU A 64 -59.19 -24.99 -52.52
N LYS A 65 -59.59 -25.61 -53.64
CA LYS A 65 -60.98 -25.69 -54.09
C LYS A 65 -61.59 -27.01 -53.59
N SER A 66 -62.07 -27.06 -52.35
CA SER A 66 -62.73 -28.27 -51.83
C SER A 66 -63.64 -27.97 -50.62
N GLN A 67 -64.67 -28.79 -50.44
CA GLN A 67 -65.84 -28.65 -49.57
C GLN A 67 -65.52 -28.84 -48.07
N VAL A 68 -64.57 -28.07 -47.54
CA VAL A 68 -64.18 -28.15 -46.13
C VAL A 68 -65.01 -27.16 -45.30
N PRO A 69 -65.52 -27.54 -44.10
CA PRO A 69 -66.22 -26.63 -43.22
C PRO A 69 -65.37 -25.40 -42.88
N THR A 70 -66.00 -24.23 -42.88
CA THR A 70 -65.35 -22.91 -42.88
C THR A 70 -64.39 -22.71 -41.70
N ALA A 71 -64.64 -23.34 -40.55
CA ALA A 71 -63.77 -23.25 -39.38
C ALA A 71 -62.40 -23.95 -39.59
N LEU A 72 -62.39 -25.14 -40.19
CA LEU A 72 -61.15 -25.91 -40.41
C LEU A 72 -60.28 -25.27 -41.50
N ARG A 73 -60.93 -24.58 -42.46
CA ARG A 73 -60.29 -23.80 -43.52
C ARG A 73 -59.44 -22.64 -43.00
N TRP A 74 -59.76 -22.08 -41.83
CA TRP A 74 -58.98 -21.02 -41.19
C TRP A 74 -58.05 -21.55 -40.10
N LEU A 75 -58.45 -22.62 -39.40
CA LEU A 75 -57.70 -23.17 -38.28
C LEU A 75 -56.37 -23.81 -38.72
N LEU A 76 -56.38 -24.64 -39.77
CA LEU A 76 -55.18 -25.32 -40.26
C LEU A 76 -54.09 -24.35 -40.77
N PRO A 77 -54.42 -23.32 -41.60
CA PRO A 77 -53.45 -22.30 -41.97
C PRO A 77 -52.96 -21.48 -40.78
N CYS A 78 -53.83 -21.07 -39.85
CA CYS A 78 -53.41 -20.32 -38.66
C CYS A 78 -52.41 -21.11 -37.80
N LEU A 79 -52.67 -22.39 -37.56
CA LEU A 79 -51.75 -23.25 -36.80
C LEU A 79 -50.38 -23.35 -37.49
N ARG A 80 -50.37 -23.44 -38.83
CA ARG A 80 -49.13 -23.49 -39.62
C ARG A 80 -48.37 -22.16 -39.60
N MET A 81 -49.09 -21.05 -39.66
CA MET A 81 -48.52 -19.71 -39.53
C MET A 81 -47.89 -19.51 -38.14
N LEU A 82 -48.57 -20.01 -37.10
CA LEU A 82 -48.09 -19.96 -35.72
C LEU A 82 -46.84 -20.84 -35.52
N ALA A 83 -46.79 -22.03 -36.12
CA ALA A 83 -45.62 -22.89 -36.08
C ALA A 83 -44.39 -22.24 -36.74
N ILE A 84 -44.56 -21.62 -37.91
CA ILE A 84 -43.47 -20.93 -38.61
C ILE A 84 -43.06 -19.65 -37.87
N ALA A 85 -44.02 -18.88 -37.34
CA ALA A 85 -43.73 -17.71 -36.51
C ALA A 85 -42.94 -18.11 -35.25
N GLY A 86 -43.32 -19.20 -34.59
CA GLY A 86 -42.58 -19.78 -33.47
C GLY A 86 -41.18 -20.23 -33.86
N MET A 87 -41.01 -20.84 -35.03
CA MET A 87 -39.69 -21.24 -35.54
C MET A 87 -38.79 -20.03 -35.85
N VAL A 88 -39.36 -18.94 -36.38
CA VAL A 88 -38.65 -17.67 -36.58
C VAL A 88 -38.27 -17.04 -35.25
N LEU A 89 -39.16 -17.05 -34.25
CA LEU A 89 -38.87 -16.52 -32.91
C LEU A 89 -37.78 -17.34 -32.21
N PHE A 90 -37.84 -18.66 -32.31
CA PHE A 90 -36.79 -19.55 -31.83
C PHE A 90 -35.47 -19.33 -32.57
N PHE A 91 -35.51 -19.15 -33.90
CA PHE A 91 -34.33 -18.85 -34.72
C PHE A 91 -33.70 -17.51 -34.31
N LEU A 92 -34.52 -16.49 -34.04
CA LEU A 92 -34.08 -15.16 -33.61
C LEU A 92 -33.43 -15.17 -32.23
N ASN A 93 -33.72 -16.19 -31.43
CA ASN A 93 -33.16 -16.41 -30.09
C ASN A 93 -33.14 -15.11 -29.28
N PRO A 94 -34.32 -14.59 -28.86
CA PRO A 94 -34.38 -13.35 -28.10
C PRO A 94 -33.67 -13.56 -26.76
N VAL A 95 -32.53 -12.88 -26.58
CA VAL A 95 -31.76 -12.97 -25.35
C VAL A 95 -31.91 -11.64 -24.62
N LYS A 96 -32.24 -11.71 -23.33
CA LYS A 96 -32.15 -10.54 -22.45
C LYS A 96 -30.73 -10.48 -21.92
N ARG A 97 -29.93 -9.54 -22.42
CA ARG A 97 -28.58 -9.28 -21.90
C ARG A 97 -28.67 -8.17 -20.85
N ILE A 98 -28.17 -8.46 -19.66
CA ILE A 98 -28.04 -7.49 -18.58
C ILE A 98 -26.54 -7.25 -18.44
N ASP A 99 -26.04 -6.19 -19.10
CA ASP A 99 -24.65 -5.78 -18.93
C ASP A 99 -24.56 -4.87 -17.71
N GLN A 100 -23.87 -5.36 -16.67
CA GLN A 100 -23.52 -4.56 -15.51
C GLN A 100 -22.13 -3.98 -15.71
N GLN A 101 -22.06 -2.68 -15.98
CA GLN A 101 -20.79 -1.98 -15.90
C GLN A 101 -20.46 -1.75 -14.42
N VAL A 102 -19.63 -2.62 -13.86
CA VAL A 102 -19.06 -2.42 -12.52
C VAL A 102 -17.89 -1.46 -12.67
N ALA A 103 -18.16 -0.16 -12.47
CA ALA A 103 -17.09 0.80 -12.26
C ALA A 103 -16.54 0.56 -10.86
N THR A 104 -15.40 -0.11 -10.75
CA THR A 104 -14.72 -0.28 -9.48
C THR A 104 -13.91 0.98 -9.19
N ASP A 105 -14.20 1.62 -8.06
CA ASP A 105 -13.36 2.71 -7.57
C ASP A 105 -11.95 2.21 -7.31
N SER A 106 -10.95 3.07 -7.40
CA SER A 106 -9.58 2.72 -7.02
C SER A 106 -9.23 3.25 -5.64
N HIS A 107 -8.26 2.62 -4.98
CA HIS A 107 -7.81 3.03 -3.65
C HIS A 107 -6.31 3.36 -3.63
N VAL A 108 -5.92 4.23 -2.72
CA VAL A 108 -4.53 4.55 -2.38
C VAL A 108 -4.24 4.00 -0.99
N LEU A 109 -3.12 3.29 -0.86
CA LEU A 109 -2.66 2.77 0.41
C LEU A 109 -1.56 3.68 0.99
N LEU A 110 -1.80 4.22 2.17
CA LEU A 110 -0.81 4.88 2.99
C LEU A 110 -0.19 3.82 3.90
N LEU A 111 1.10 3.54 3.70
CA LEU A 111 1.83 2.53 4.44
C LEU A 111 2.85 3.21 5.36
N VAL A 112 2.68 3.07 6.67
CA VAL A 112 3.50 3.77 7.66
C VAL A 112 4.33 2.79 8.50
N ASP A 113 5.61 3.07 8.61
CA ASP A 113 6.55 2.32 9.43
C ASP A 113 6.33 2.59 10.93
N THR A 114 6.18 1.52 11.72
CA THR A 114 6.05 1.56 13.18
C THR A 114 7.16 0.78 13.87
N SER A 115 8.31 0.63 13.22
CA SER A 115 9.52 0.08 13.82
C SER A 115 10.16 1.03 14.84
N GLN A 116 11.02 0.51 15.72
CA GLN A 116 11.68 1.27 16.78
C GLN A 116 12.55 2.42 16.25
N SER A 117 13.05 2.36 15.01
CA SER A 117 13.81 3.47 14.43
C SER A 117 12.96 4.73 14.24
N MET A 118 11.63 4.59 14.18
CA MET A 118 10.67 5.69 14.12
C MET A 118 10.41 6.36 15.48
N SER A 119 10.88 5.75 16.58
CA SER A 119 10.86 6.36 17.93
C SER A 119 11.96 7.39 18.16
N VAL A 120 12.93 7.47 17.25
CA VAL A 120 14.07 8.38 17.35
C VAL A 120 13.58 9.82 17.22
N GLU A 121 13.98 10.65 18.18
CA GLU A 121 13.79 12.09 18.15
C GLU A 121 14.86 12.72 17.25
N ASP A 122 14.41 13.41 16.20
CA ASP A 122 15.29 14.18 15.34
C ASP A 122 15.03 15.68 15.58
N GLU A 123 16.09 16.49 15.56
CA GLU A 123 15.96 17.95 15.70
C GLU A 123 15.48 18.52 14.36
N SER A 124 14.41 19.31 14.40
CA SER A 124 13.90 19.95 13.18
C SER A 124 14.78 21.13 12.81
N THR A 125 15.00 21.36 11.51
CA THR A 125 15.87 22.43 11.00
C THR A 125 15.36 23.84 11.35
N ASP A 126 14.07 23.99 11.66
CA ASP A 126 13.40 25.29 11.83
C ASP A 126 12.91 25.57 13.26
N ASP A 127 12.74 24.54 14.11
CA ASP A 127 12.33 24.69 15.51
C ASP A 127 13.10 23.70 16.40
N ALA A 128 13.63 24.19 17.52
CA ALA A 128 14.33 23.38 18.53
C ALA A 128 13.40 22.40 19.29
N SER A 129 12.23 22.09 18.71
CA SER A 129 11.33 21.04 19.20
C SER A 129 11.86 19.69 18.72
N LYS A 130 12.14 18.82 19.69
CA LYS A 130 12.45 17.41 19.43
C LYS A 130 11.13 16.69 19.18
N THR A 131 10.92 16.23 17.96
CA THR A 131 9.77 15.38 17.60
C THR A 131 10.28 14.02 17.16
N THR A 132 9.54 12.97 17.52
CA THR A 132 9.85 11.64 17.02
C THR A 132 9.46 11.55 15.55
N ARG A 133 10.18 10.73 14.77
CA ARG A 133 9.83 10.49 13.35
C ARG A 133 8.38 10.03 13.18
N ALA A 134 7.90 9.13 14.06
CA ALA A 134 6.51 8.70 14.06
C ALA A 134 5.54 9.86 14.30
N ALA A 135 5.83 10.75 15.28
CA ALA A 135 4.98 11.91 15.55
C ALA A 135 4.94 12.88 14.35
N ALA A 136 6.06 13.11 13.67
CA ALA A 136 6.10 13.93 12.46
C ALA A 136 5.23 13.35 11.32
N VAL A 137 5.15 12.01 11.20
CA VAL A 137 4.22 11.38 10.26
C VAL A 137 2.78 11.60 10.70
N VAL A 138 2.45 11.46 11.99
CA VAL A 138 1.08 11.70 12.48
C VAL A 138 0.65 13.14 12.25
N GLU A 139 1.52 14.10 12.55
CA GLU A 139 1.32 15.53 12.29
C GLU A 139 1.09 15.78 10.80
N THR A 140 1.95 15.23 9.94
CA THR A 140 1.78 15.34 8.48
C THR A 140 0.45 14.76 8.02
N LEU A 141 0.05 13.59 8.51
CA LEU A 141 -1.22 12.97 8.10
C LEU A 141 -2.45 13.76 8.60
N THR A 142 -2.34 14.41 9.76
CA THR A 142 -3.46 15.11 10.43
C THR A 142 -3.61 16.55 9.96
N GLU A 143 -2.50 17.28 9.81
CA GLU A 143 -2.49 18.70 9.47
C GLU A 143 -2.43 18.95 7.96
N SER A 144 -1.84 18.03 7.19
CA SER A 144 -1.74 18.19 5.74
C SER A 144 -3.06 17.87 5.04
N PRO A 145 -3.41 18.60 3.96
CA PRO A 145 -4.54 18.24 3.11
C PRO A 145 -4.31 16.95 2.30
N LEU A 146 -3.18 16.26 2.45
CA LEU A 146 -2.78 15.07 1.69
C LEU A 146 -3.89 14.00 1.66
N VAL A 147 -4.42 13.62 2.83
CA VAL A 147 -5.47 12.62 2.92
C VAL A 147 -6.74 13.10 2.21
N GLU A 148 -7.07 14.39 2.34
CA GLU A 148 -8.26 14.96 1.73
C GLU A 148 -8.17 15.05 0.21
N LEU A 149 -6.99 15.36 -0.33
CA LEU A 149 -6.70 15.41 -1.76
C LEU A 149 -6.86 14.03 -2.40
N PHE A 150 -6.30 12.98 -1.79
CA PHE A 150 -6.49 11.61 -2.29
C PHE A 150 -7.96 11.19 -2.21
N ARG A 151 -8.69 11.62 -1.18
CA ARG A 151 -10.12 11.35 -1.02
C ARG A 151 -11.03 12.07 -2.03
N GLU A 152 -10.51 12.96 -2.87
CA GLU A 152 -11.28 13.50 -4.00
C GLU A 152 -11.42 12.49 -5.13
N GLN A 153 -10.41 11.64 -5.35
CA GLN A 153 -10.32 10.74 -6.51
C GLN A 153 -10.19 9.27 -6.15
N HIS A 154 -9.90 8.90 -4.90
CA HIS A 154 -9.66 7.53 -4.49
C HIS A 154 -10.24 7.23 -3.11
N ASP A 155 -10.45 5.95 -2.83
CA ASP A 155 -10.56 5.49 -1.45
C ASP A 155 -9.19 5.54 -0.79
N VAL A 156 -9.12 5.86 0.50
CA VAL A 156 -7.84 5.92 1.22
C VAL A 156 -7.86 4.88 2.32
N ALA A 157 -6.84 4.03 2.33
CA ALA A 157 -6.55 3.09 3.40
C ALA A 157 -5.23 3.46 4.05
N LEU A 158 -5.14 3.29 5.37
CA LEU A 158 -3.94 3.49 6.16
C LEU A 158 -3.60 2.14 6.80
N ALA A 159 -2.42 1.64 6.47
CA ALA A 159 -1.83 0.45 7.05
C ALA A 159 -0.52 0.82 7.74
N VAL A 160 -0.20 0.08 8.79
CA VAL A 160 1.06 0.16 9.51
C VAL A 160 1.86 -1.11 9.30
N PHE A 161 3.18 -0.99 9.38
CA PHE A 161 4.04 -2.15 9.32
C PHE A 161 5.24 -2.07 10.24
N ASP A 162 5.60 -3.24 10.75
CA ASP A 162 6.85 -3.48 11.48
C ASP A 162 7.42 -4.87 11.12
N GLU A 163 7.21 -5.85 11.99
CA GLU A 163 7.34 -7.29 11.73
C GLU A 163 6.10 -7.83 10.99
N ARG A 164 4.96 -7.13 11.10
CA ARG A 164 3.67 -7.52 10.52
C ARG A 164 3.02 -6.34 9.82
N PHE A 165 2.15 -6.62 8.88
CA PHE A 165 1.28 -5.63 8.23
C PHE A 165 -0.09 -5.62 8.93
N GLU A 166 -0.57 -4.44 9.33
CA GLU A 166 -1.91 -4.27 9.91
C GLU A 166 -2.62 -3.09 9.26
N ASN A 167 -3.82 -3.33 8.71
CA ASN A 167 -4.68 -2.24 8.24
C ASN A 167 -5.40 -1.60 9.43
N ILE A 168 -5.17 -0.31 9.65
CA ILE A 168 -5.71 0.40 10.80
C ILE A 168 -6.92 1.25 10.46
N TRP A 169 -7.00 1.80 9.26
CA TRP A 169 -8.07 2.75 8.94
C TRP A 169 -8.41 2.74 7.45
N ARG A 170 -9.69 2.93 7.14
CA ARG A 170 -10.17 3.08 5.77
C ARG A 170 -11.25 4.14 5.72
N LYS A 171 -11.21 4.96 4.67
CA LYS A 171 -12.32 5.87 4.36
C LYS A 171 -12.55 5.98 2.87
N ARG A 172 -13.83 6.03 2.51
CA ARG A 172 -14.26 6.13 1.11
C ARG A 172 -14.02 7.54 0.57
N ARG A 173 -13.92 7.66 -0.75
CA ARG A 173 -13.93 8.92 -1.50
C ARG A 173 -15.13 9.79 -1.13
N LYS A 174 -14.94 11.11 -1.03
CA LYS A 174 -15.97 12.10 -0.62
C LYS A 174 -17.27 12.01 -1.44
N THR A 175 -17.19 11.87 -2.76
CA THR A 175 -18.37 11.82 -3.67
C THR A 175 -19.33 10.67 -3.38
N LEU A 176 -18.86 9.59 -2.77
CA LEU A 176 -19.67 8.42 -2.44
C LEU A 176 -20.28 8.49 -1.02
N GLU A 177 -19.69 9.26 -0.11
CA GLU A 177 -20.24 9.49 1.23
C GLU A 177 -21.46 10.43 1.21
N GLU A 178 -21.54 11.36 0.24
CA GLU A 178 -22.64 12.32 0.13
C GLU A 178 -23.97 11.71 -0.36
N LYS A 179 -23.95 10.49 -0.88
CA LYS A 179 -25.19 9.76 -1.18
C LYS A 179 -25.68 9.05 0.08
N PRO A 180 -26.84 9.43 0.65
CA PRO A 180 -27.42 8.71 1.78
C PRO A 180 -28.01 7.39 1.27
N GLN A 181 -27.16 6.40 0.97
CA GLN A 181 -27.61 5.05 0.69
C GLN A 181 -27.49 4.20 1.96
N ALA A 182 -28.67 3.66 2.30
CA ALA A 182 -28.99 2.72 3.36
C ALA A 182 -27.80 1.91 3.91
N LYS A 183 -27.66 2.02 5.23
CA LYS A 183 -26.91 1.15 6.15
C LYS A 183 -26.84 -0.29 5.63
N SER A 184 -25.82 -0.57 4.84
CA SER A 184 -25.31 -1.93 4.70
C SER A 184 -24.43 -2.12 5.92
N GLN A 185 -24.74 -3.14 6.72
CA GLN A 185 -23.92 -3.55 7.86
C GLN A 185 -22.57 -4.08 7.33
N GLU A 186 -21.70 -3.18 6.93
CA GLU A 186 -20.27 -3.45 6.97
C GLU A 186 -19.92 -3.38 8.46
N ASN A 187 -19.29 -4.45 8.95
CA ASN A 187 -18.58 -4.42 10.21
C ASN A 187 -17.58 -3.25 10.10
N GLU A 188 -17.98 -2.08 10.58
CA GLU A 188 -17.08 -1.01 11.01
C GLU A 188 -16.15 -1.67 12.02
N SER A 189 -15.03 -2.20 11.54
CA SER A 189 -13.91 -2.56 12.36
C SER A 189 -13.47 -1.26 13.03
N THR A 190 -13.99 -1.05 14.24
CA THR A 190 -13.53 -0.10 15.25
C THR A 190 -13.41 1.34 14.74
N GLY A 191 -14.38 2.19 15.11
CA GLY A 191 -14.33 3.64 14.90
C GLY A 191 -12.99 4.24 15.30
N ILE A 192 -12.14 4.49 14.31
CA ILE A 192 -10.95 5.32 14.42
C ILE A 192 -11.34 6.64 13.78
N THR A 193 -11.75 7.57 14.63
CA THR A 193 -11.66 9.00 14.31
C THR A 193 -10.17 9.31 14.10
N ALA A 194 -9.85 10.28 13.23
CA ALA A 194 -8.47 10.76 13.03
C ALA A 194 -7.74 11.10 14.36
N SER A 195 -8.48 11.31 15.46
CA SER A 195 -7.96 11.58 16.81
C SER A 195 -7.22 10.43 17.50
N ASN A 196 -7.21 9.20 16.97
CA ASN A 196 -6.57 8.05 17.64
C ASN A 196 -5.34 7.52 16.89
N TRP A 197 -4.83 8.27 15.91
CA TRP A 197 -3.64 7.88 15.15
C TRP A 197 -2.38 7.83 16.02
N ASP A 198 -2.25 8.71 17.00
CA ASP A 198 -1.12 8.73 17.95
C ASP A 198 -0.88 7.37 18.61
N GLN A 199 -1.95 6.71 19.08
CA GLN A 199 -1.85 5.43 19.80
C GLN A 199 -1.57 4.25 18.85
N LYS A 200 -2.04 4.33 17.61
CA LYS A 200 -1.95 3.25 16.61
C LYS A 200 -0.64 3.30 15.81
N LEU A 201 -0.02 4.47 15.70
CA LEU A 201 1.26 4.69 15.03
C LEU A 201 2.44 4.68 16.01
N GLU A 202 2.25 4.19 17.24
CA GLU A 202 3.34 4.08 18.20
C GLU A 202 4.42 3.11 17.71
N PRO A 203 5.69 3.54 17.66
CA PRO A 203 6.80 2.72 17.20
C PRO A 203 7.14 1.64 18.22
N ARG A 204 6.71 0.41 17.97
CA ARG A 204 6.89 -0.74 18.87
C ARG A 204 7.65 -1.91 18.22
N GLY A 205 7.76 -1.91 16.90
CA GLY A 205 8.34 -3.00 16.12
C GLY A 205 9.85 -3.16 16.29
N LEU A 206 10.35 -4.38 16.47
CA LEU A 206 11.80 -4.63 16.59
C LEU A 206 12.51 -4.71 15.24
N GLU A 207 11.76 -5.06 14.19
CA GLU A 207 12.25 -5.23 12.83
C GLU A 207 11.50 -4.31 11.87
N THR A 208 12.14 -4.01 10.73
CA THR A 208 11.59 -3.21 9.64
C THR A 208 11.49 -4.09 8.40
N ARG A 209 10.43 -4.92 8.32
CA ARG A 209 10.22 -5.87 7.21
C ARG A 209 9.56 -5.21 6.01
N LEU A 210 10.26 -4.23 5.43
CA LEU A 210 9.71 -3.37 4.38
C LEU A 210 9.26 -4.16 3.13
N GLY A 211 10.05 -5.13 2.67
CA GLY A 211 9.68 -5.93 1.49
C GLY A 211 8.44 -6.80 1.74
N ASP A 212 8.34 -7.43 2.91
CA ASP A 212 7.18 -8.26 3.27
C ASP A 212 5.92 -7.38 3.35
N ALA A 213 6.02 -6.20 3.97
CA ALA A 213 4.93 -5.23 4.05
C ALA A 213 4.46 -4.73 2.68
N LEU A 214 5.40 -4.45 1.76
CA LEU A 214 5.06 -4.08 0.38
C LEU A 214 4.41 -5.23 -0.38
N LEU A 215 4.84 -6.47 -0.16
CA LEU A 215 4.23 -7.64 -0.76
C LEU A 215 2.78 -7.82 -0.26
N GLU A 216 2.57 -7.74 1.05
CA GLU A 216 1.24 -7.81 1.65
C GLU A 216 0.35 -6.65 1.19
N ALA A 217 0.91 -5.45 1.04
CA ALA A 217 0.21 -4.28 0.50
C ALA A 217 -0.27 -4.49 -0.94
N LEU A 218 0.52 -5.13 -1.80
CA LEU A 218 0.13 -5.44 -3.18
C LEU A 218 -0.98 -6.49 -3.23
N ASP A 219 -0.92 -7.48 -2.34
CA ASP A 219 -1.91 -8.55 -2.27
C ASP A 219 -3.15 -8.17 -1.44
N PHE A 220 -3.17 -6.98 -0.83
CA PHE A 220 -4.21 -6.53 0.09
C PHE A 220 -5.57 -6.32 -0.64
N PRO A 221 -6.58 -7.17 -0.38
CA PRO A 221 -7.81 -7.14 -1.15
C PRO A 221 -8.79 -6.10 -0.59
N ILE A 222 -8.75 -4.86 -1.11
CA ILE A 222 -9.69 -3.79 -0.71
C ILE A 222 -11.03 -3.84 -1.46
N GLY A 223 -11.19 -4.79 -2.40
CA GLY A 223 -12.36 -4.87 -3.29
C GLY A 223 -12.33 -3.84 -4.42
N SER A 224 -11.23 -3.09 -4.52
CA SER A 224 -10.92 -2.10 -5.54
C SER A 224 -9.49 -2.28 -6.06
N PRO A 225 -9.19 -1.92 -7.32
CA PRO A 225 -7.82 -1.86 -7.80
C PRO A 225 -6.99 -0.84 -7.02
N LEU A 226 -5.77 -1.24 -6.65
CA LEU A 226 -4.77 -0.40 -6.00
C LEU A 226 -4.20 0.60 -7.01
N ALA A 227 -4.41 1.90 -6.78
CA ALA A 227 -3.91 2.99 -7.62
C ALA A 227 -2.45 3.35 -7.32
N GLY A 228 -1.98 3.08 -6.10
CA GLY A 228 -0.62 3.41 -5.67
C GLY A 228 -0.42 3.24 -4.17
N ILE A 229 0.84 3.13 -3.79
CA ILE A 229 1.28 3.02 -2.39
C ILE A 229 2.10 4.27 -2.03
N LEU A 230 1.76 4.91 -0.92
CA LEU A 230 2.57 5.98 -0.32
C LEU A 230 3.24 5.41 0.93
N LEU A 231 4.55 5.27 0.89
CA LEU A 231 5.36 4.68 1.96
C LEU A 231 5.98 5.77 2.82
N PHE A 232 5.75 5.73 4.14
CA PHE A 232 6.42 6.56 5.13
C PHE A 232 7.35 5.69 5.97
N SER A 233 8.66 5.89 5.85
CA SER A 233 9.67 5.12 6.57
C SER A 233 10.99 5.89 6.62
N ASP A 234 11.85 5.56 7.57
CA ASP A 234 13.24 6.05 7.58
C ASP A 234 14.19 5.21 6.69
N GLY A 235 13.65 4.22 5.98
CA GLY A 235 14.36 3.44 4.96
C GLY A 235 15.24 2.33 5.52
N GLY A 236 15.24 2.11 6.85
CA GLY A 236 16.09 1.14 7.55
C GLY A 236 15.65 -0.32 7.41
N ALA A 237 15.34 -0.80 6.21
CA ALA A 237 14.96 -2.19 5.98
C ALA A 237 16.07 -3.15 6.46
N ASN A 238 15.77 -3.95 7.48
CA ASN A 238 16.78 -4.77 8.18
C ASN A 238 16.42 -6.27 8.23
N SER A 239 15.25 -6.65 7.71
CA SER A 239 14.71 -8.01 7.73
C SER A 239 13.71 -8.22 6.60
N GLY A 240 13.38 -9.48 6.31
CA GLY A 240 12.39 -9.85 5.30
C GLY A 240 12.93 -9.87 3.87
N ILE A 241 12.02 -9.81 2.90
CA ILE A 241 12.35 -9.76 1.47
C ILE A 241 13.02 -8.42 1.10
N GLU A 242 13.94 -8.45 0.14
CA GLU A 242 14.58 -7.25 -0.41
C GLU A 242 13.52 -6.33 -1.05
N PRO A 243 13.36 -5.07 -0.60
CA PRO A 243 12.30 -4.17 -1.07
C PRO A 243 12.32 -3.92 -2.58
N LEU A 244 13.52 -3.89 -3.18
CA LEU A 244 13.68 -3.62 -4.61
C LEU A 244 13.04 -4.71 -5.49
N VAL A 245 13.06 -5.97 -5.05
CA VAL A 245 12.41 -7.09 -5.75
C VAL A 245 10.89 -6.89 -5.80
N ILE A 246 10.31 -6.36 -4.72
CA ILE A 246 8.87 -6.08 -4.66
C ILE A 246 8.52 -4.82 -5.45
N ALA A 247 9.41 -3.83 -5.49
CA ALA A 247 9.22 -2.64 -6.33
C ALA A 247 9.16 -2.99 -7.83
N GLU A 248 9.98 -3.94 -8.30
CA GLU A 248 9.91 -4.45 -9.67
C GLU A 248 8.57 -5.15 -9.93
N LYS A 249 8.10 -5.98 -8.99
CA LYS A 249 6.79 -6.62 -9.06
C LYS A 249 5.66 -5.58 -9.10
N ALA A 250 5.71 -4.55 -8.27
CA ALA A 250 4.72 -3.45 -8.27
C ALA A 250 4.67 -2.73 -9.63
N ALA A 251 5.83 -2.50 -10.25
CA ALA A 251 5.93 -1.89 -11.57
C ALA A 251 5.28 -2.75 -12.67
N GLU A 252 5.39 -4.08 -12.59
CA GLU A 252 4.70 -5.00 -13.50
C GLU A 252 3.17 -4.88 -13.39
N TYR A 253 2.66 -4.70 -12.17
CA TYR A 253 1.23 -4.42 -11.91
C TYR A 253 0.82 -2.97 -12.16
N GLN A 254 1.74 -2.11 -12.62
CA GLN A 254 1.52 -0.68 -12.84
C GLN A 254 1.08 0.07 -11.57
N VAL A 255 1.52 -0.41 -10.40
CA VAL A 255 1.27 0.23 -9.10
C VAL A 255 2.48 1.11 -8.74
N PRO A 256 2.38 2.44 -8.81
CA PRO A 256 3.45 3.32 -8.38
C PRO A 256 3.63 3.27 -6.86
N ILE A 257 4.88 3.21 -6.42
CA ILE A 257 5.28 3.34 -5.01
C ILE A 257 5.97 4.69 -4.85
N TYR A 258 5.42 5.56 -4.00
CA TYR A 258 6.00 6.83 -3.64
C TYR A 258 6.58 6.73 -2.24
N ALA A 259 7.91 6.85 -2.10
CA ALA A 259 8.58 6.80 -0.80
C ALA A 259 8.78 8.21 -0.25
N ILE A 260 8.28 8.43 0.97
CA ILE A 260 8.53 9.61 1.79
C ILE A 260 9.48 9.18 2.91
N GLY A 261 10.74 9.60 2.77
CA GLY A 261 11.77 9.38 3.78
C GLY A 261 11.52 10.27 5.00
N VAL A 262 11.52 9.68 6.19
CA VAL A 262 11.37 10.40 7.46
C VAL A 262 12.67 10.36 8.24
N GLY A 263 13.14 11.52 8.67
CA GLY A 263 14.28 11.66 9.57
C GLY A 263 15.20 12.82 9.19
N SER A 264 16.23 13.02 10.00
CA SER A 264 17.23 14.08 9.75
C SER A 264 17.96 13.86 8.43
N THR A 265 18.19 14.96 7.71
CA THR A 265 19.07 14.99 6.53
C THR A 265 20.55 15.16 6.90
N GLU A 266 20.83 15.41 8.18
CA GLU A 266 22.19 15.50 8.69
C GLU A 266 22.80 14.12 8.90
N SER A 267 24.12 14.02 8.70
CA SER A 267 24.84 12.77 8.92
C SER A 267 24.84 12.43 10.40
N ARG A 268 24.37 11.23 10.74
CA ARG A 268 24.46 10.72 12.11
C ARG A 268 25.91 10.69 12.58
N ARG A 269 26.10 11.01 13.86
CA ARG A 269 27.37 10.85 14.56
C ARG A 269 27.27 9.59 15.42
N ASN A 270 28.27 8.73 15.37
CA ASN A 270 28.31 7.53 16.18
C ASN A 270 29.73 7.28 16.69
N MET A 271 29.88 7.07 17.99
CA MET A 271 31.17 6.74 18.60
C MET A 271 31.02 5.52 19.49
N ARG A 272 31.93 4.57 19.33
CA ARG A 272 31.97 3.35 20.14
C ARG A 272 33.37 2.98 20.58
N VAL A 273 33.44 2.40 21.77
CA VAL A 273 34.61 1.65 22.22
C VAL A 273 34.58 0.30 21.52
N GLN A 274 35.45 0.13 20.52
CA GLN A 274 35.55 -1.12 19.77
C GLN A 274 36.29 -2.20 20.57
N GLU A 275 37.32 -1.81 21.30
CA GLU A 275 38.10 -2.73 22.13
C GLU A 275 38.68 -2.00 23.36
N LEU A 276 38.74 -2.71 24.48
CA LEU A 276 39.49 -2.30 25.68
C LEU A 276 40.34 -3.49 26.13
N SER A 277 41.65 -3.35 25.97
CA SER A 277 42.63 -4.40 26.24
C SER A 277 43.55 -3.98 27.37
N ALA A 278 43.54 -4.76 28.45
CA ALA A 278 44.39 -4.57 29.62
C ALA A 278 44.99 -5.91 30.06
N PRO A 279 46.21 -5.94 30.61
CA PRO A 279 46.77 -7.17 31.16
C PRO A 279 45.93 -7.72 32.32
N ALA A 280 45.66 -9.03 32.30
CA ALA A 280 44.80 -9.69 33.29
C ALA A 280 45.39 -9.74 34.71
N ARG A 281 46.70 -9.53 34.86
CA ARG A 281 47.40 -9.47 36.15
C ARG A 281 48.58 -8.51 36.06
N VAL A 282 48.71 -7.68 37.08
CA VAL A 282 49.76 -6.67 37.22
C VAL A 282 50.25 -6.71 38.65
N TYR A 283 51.53 -6.44 38.88
CA TYR A 283 52.06 -6.30 40.23
C TYR A 283 51.75 -4.89 40.77
N PRO A 284 51.44 -4.75 42.08
CA PRO A 284 51.27 -3.43 42.68
C PRO A 284 52.52 -2.56 42.51
N GLY A 285 52.33 -1.30 42.13
CA GLY A 285 53.41 -0.33 41.85
C GLY A 285 54.11 -0.50 40.50
N ASP A 286 53.71 -1.47 39.67
CA ASP A 286 54.19 -1.59 38.30
C ASP A 286 53.35 -0.74 37.34
N HIS A 287 54.00 -0.12 36.36
CA HIS A 287 53.33 0.69 35.36
C HIS A 287 52.82 -0.22 34.25
N THR A 288 51.50 -0.24 34.03
CA THR A 288 50.91 -1.02 32.95
C THR A 288 50.17 -0.13 31.97
N THR A 289 50.08 -0.59 30.72
CA THR A 289 49.39 0.14 29.66
C THR A 289 48.07 -0.55 29.32
N VAL A 290 47.00 0.23 29.34
CA VAL A 290 45.68 -0.15 28.88
C VAL A 290 45.48 0.44 27.49
N ASN A 291 45.20 -0.42 26.51
CA ASN A 291 44.97 -0.02 25.13
C ASN A 291 43.47 0.01 24.86
N ALA A 292 42.97 1.08 24.26
CA ALA A 292 41.60 1.18 23.79
C ALA A 292 41.57 1.48 22.30
N LEU A 293 40.64 0.87 21.56
CA LEU A 293 40.34 1.22 20.19
C LEU A 293 39.00 1.94 20.15
N ILE A 294 39.01 3.19 19.69
CA ILE A 294 37.79 3.98 19.55
C ILE A 294 37.50 4.13 18.07
N HIS A 295 36.29 3.73 17.68
CA HIS A 295 35.76 3.94 16.35
C HIS A 295 34.76 5.09 16.40
N ALA A 296 35.04 6.14 15.65
CA ALA A 296 34.17 7.30 15.52
C ALA A 296 33.77 7.50 14.07
N GLU A 297 32.50 7.84 13.86
CA GLU A 297 31.90 8.18 12.58
C GLU A 297 31.15 9.50 12.71
N GLY A 298 31.39 10.45 11.81
CA GLY A 298 30.78 11.79 11.83
C GLY A 298 31.46 12.79 12.78
N PHE A 299 32.64 12.49 13.34
CA PHE A 299 33.35 13.36 14.29
C PHE A 299 34.55 14.14 13.71
N ALA A 300 34.67 14.23 12.38
CA ALA A 300 35.78 14.94 11.74
C ALA A 300 35.86 16.40 12.21
N GLY A 301 37.03 16.83 12.70
CA GLY A 301 37.28 18.17 13.23
C GLY A 301 36.85 18.38 14.69
N ASN A 302 36.21 17.39 15.32
CA ASN A 302 35.78 17.45 16.71
C ASN A 302 36.79 16.81 17.66
N THR A 303 36.87 17.35 18.87
CA THR A 303 37.66 16.78 19.96
C THR A 303 36.73 16.16 20.99
N VAL A 304 36.94 14.88 21.29
CA VAL A 304 36.14 14.14 22.28
C VAL A 304 37.00 13.74 23.46
N LYS A 305 36.41 13.81 24.65
CA LYS A 305 37.07 13.46 25.90
C LYS A 305 36.73 12.02 26.27
N VAL A 306 37.78 11.27 26.61
CA VAL A 306 37.72 9.85 26.97
C VAL A 306 38.30 9.69 28.36
N GLU A 307 37.53 9.04 29.23
CA GLU A 307 37.82 8.83 30.64
C GLU A 307 38.03 7.34 30.90
N LEU A 308 39.18 6.98 31.48
CA LEU A 308 39.42 5.65 32.02
C LEU A 308 39.08 5.64 33.51
N LEU A 309 38.10 4.83 33.87
CA LEU A 309 37.60 4.67 35.22
C LEU A 309 37.98 3.29 35.77
N ALA A 310 38.25 3.21 37.07
CA ALA A 310 38.45 1.96 37.79
C ALA A 310 37.38 1.78 38.85
N ARG A 311 36.89 0.55 38.99
CA ARG A 311 36.03 0.13 40.08
C ARG A 311 36.60 -1.09 40.78
N GLU A 312 36.58 -1.10 42.10
CA GLU A 312 36.94 -2.29 42.86
C GLU A 312 35.83 -3.35 42.73
N SER A 313 36.19 -4.56 42.29
CA SER A 313 35.23 -5.60 41.90
C SER A 313 34.42 -6.18 43.06
N ASN A 314 34.76 -5.91 44.32
CA ASN A 314 34.12 -6.52 45.49
C ASN A 314 32.77 -5.88 45.89
N SER A 315 32.44 -4.72 45.33
CA SER A 315 31.23 -3.97 45.69
C SER A 315 30.51 -3.53 44.42
N LYS A 316 29.33 -4.09 44.13
CA LYS A 316 28.49 -3.66 42.99
C LYS A 316 28.07 -2.19 43.07
N GLU A 317 28.17 -1.57 44.25
CA GLU A 317 27.85 -0.18 44.54
C GLU A 317 29.09 0.74 44.68
N ALA A 318 30.31 0.24 44.45
CA ALA A 318 31.48 1.12 44.48
C ALA A 318 31.48 2.07 43.27
N SER A 319 31.53 3.38 43.53
CA SER A 319 31.65 4.40 42.51
C SER A 319 32.97 4.23 41.74
N ALA A 320 32.89 4.30 40.41
CA ALA A 320 34.07 4.24 39.57
C ALA A 320 34.92 5.51 39.77
N VAL A 321 36.22 5.33 40.02
CA VAL A 321 37.19 6.42 40.24
C VAL A 321 37.89 6.71 38.93
N LEU A 322 37.98 7.99 38.57
CA LEU A 322 38.73 8.43 37.38
C LEU A 322 40.22 8.18 37.59
N ILE A 323 40.82 7.32 36.76
CA ILE A 323 42.25 7.04 36.77
C ILE A 323 42.98 8.03 35.87
N ASN A 324 42.48 8.18 34.65
CA ASN A 324 43.13 8.97 33.61
C ASN A 324 42.08 9.51 32.63
N GLN A 325 42.41 10.62 31.99
CA GLN A 325 41.56 11.26 30.99
C GLN A 325 42.45 11.76 29.85
N GLN A 326 42.01 11.50 28.62
CA GLN A 326 42.67 11.99 27.41
C GLN A 326 41.64 12.60 26.47
N GLN A 327 42.09 13.54 25.65
CA GLN A 327 41.30 14.12 24.57
C GLN A 327 41.82 13.60 23.24
N ILE A 328 40.91 13.30 22.33
CA ILE A 328 41.22 12.79 21.00
C ILE A 328 40.51 13.62 19.95
N SER A 329 41.26 14.05 18.93
CA SER A 329 40.74 14.72 17.75
C SER A 329 40.63 13.71 16.60
N PHE A 330 39.52 13.76 15.89
CA PHE A 330 39.31 12.92 14.70
C PHE A 330 39.47 13.78 13.44
N ASP A 331 40.30 13.33 12.51
CA ASP A 331 40.59 14.10 11.28
C ASP A 331 39.76 13.62 10.09
N GLN A 332 39.24 12.40 10.16
CA GLN A 332 38.47 11.74 9.09
C GLN A 332 37.02 11.50 9.51
N GLN A 333 36.13 11.35 8.52
CA GLN A 333 34.71 11.10 8.79
C GLN A 333 34.45 9.74 9.42
N SER A 334 35.23 8.71 9.10
CA SER A 334 35.22 7.41 9.78
C SER A 334 36.67 7.05 10.11
N GLN A 335 36.98 6.90 11.39
CA GLN A 335 38.34 6.66 11.84
C GLN A 335 38.36 5.75 13.07
N VAL A 336 39.30 4.80 13.10
CA VAL A 336 39.67 4.04 14.29
C VAL A 336 40.96 4.62 14.84
N LEU A 337 40.95 5.07 16.09
CA LEU A 337 42.15 5.58 16.75
C LEU A 337 42.49 4.74 17.99
N PRO A 338 43.76 4.31 18.13
CA PRO A 338 44.23 3.68 19.35
C PRO A 338 44.55 4.72 20.42
N MET A 339 44.11 4.46 21.65
CA MET A 339 44.45 5.23 22.84
C MET A 339 45.20 4.37 23.85
N GLN A 340 46.18 4.95 24.52
CA GLN A 340 47.01 4.28 25.51
C GLN A 340 46.93 5.04 26.83
N PHE A 341 46.48 4.34 27.87
CA PHE A 341 46.41 4.85 29.22
C PHE A 341 47.42 4.10 30.08
N VAL A 342 48.35 4.83 30.68
CA VAL A 342 49.28 4.26 31.66
C VAL A 342 48.63 4.33 33.04
N ILE A 343 48.57 3.20 33.73
CA ILE A 343 48.02 3.09 35.08
C ILE A 343 49.06 2.45 36.01
N GLU A 344 49.05 2.87 37.27
CA GLU A 344 49.87 2.30 38.35
C GLU A 344 48.92 1.78 39.44
N PRO A 345 48.63 0.46 39.49
CA PRO A 345 47.75 -0.11 40.51
C PRO A 345 48.41 -0.03 41.89
N ALA A 346 47.83 0.76 42.79
CA ALA A 346 48.38 0.97 44.14
C ALA A 346 48.00 -0.14 45.14
N GLU A 347 46.87 -0.81 44.94
CA GLU A 347 46.31 -1.78 45.90
C GLU A 347 46.18 -3.18 45.31
N ILE A 348 46.37 -4.20 46.16
CA ILE A 348 46.16 -5.60 45.80
C ILE A 348 44.66 -5.88 45.79
N GLY A 349 44.12 -6.18 44.61
CA GLY A 349 42.70 -6.48 44.46
C GLY A 349 42.31 -6.79 43.03
N ARG A 350 41.01 -6.96 42.81
CA ARG A 350 40.44 -7.04 41.46
C ARG A 350 39.93 -5.66 41.07
N LEU A 351 40.58 -5.04 40.09
CA LEU A 351 40.09 -3.81 39.46
C LEU A 351 39.32 -4.16 38.19
N ALA A 352 38.10 -3.64 38.08
CA ALA A 352 37.35 -3.58 36.84
C ALA A 352 37.63 -2.22 36.18
N LEU A 353 38.06 -2.25 34.91
CA LEU A 353 38.32 -1.04 34.13
C LEU A 353 37.10 -0.75 33.25
N GLU A 354 36.68 0.51 33.23
CA GLU A 354 35.57 1.00 32.43
C GLU A 354 36.06 2.20 31.63
N LEU A 355 35.80 2.18 30.32
CA LEU A 355 36.11 3.32 29.45
C LEU A 355 34.81 4.08 29.16
N LYS A 356 34.79 5.36 29.50
CA LYS A 356 33.65 6.24 29.27
C LYS A 356 34.02 7.31 28.26
N ILE A 357 33.19 7.46 27.25
CA ILE A 357 33.29 8.54 26.26
C ILE A 357 32.25 9.59 26.65
N SER A 358 32.66 10.85 26.82
CA SER A 358 31.71 11.94 27.02
C SER A 358 31.25 12.45 25.66
N ALA A 359 29.95 12.38 25.37
CA ALA A 359 29.37 12.99 24.18
C ALA A 359 29.70 14.49 24.15
N PRO A 360 30.08 15.05 22.98
CA PRO A 360 30.22 16.50 22.83
C PRO A 360 28.88 17.20 23.06
N VAL A 361 28.94 18.49 23.41
CA VAL A 361 27.74 19.30 23.74
C VAL A 361 26.76 19.40 22.56
N ASP A 362 27.26 19.23 21.32
CA ASP A 362 26.51 19.31 20.07
C ASP A 362 26.14 17.93 19.50
N ASP A 363 26.13 16.86 20.32
CA ASP A 363 25.71 15.53 19.87
C ASP A 363 24.19 15.38 19.94
N GLN A 364 23.60 14.90 18.84
CA GLN A 364 22.14 14.77 18.69
C GLN A 364 21.58 13.53 19.40
N TYR A 365 22.44 12.60 19.85
CA TYR A 365 22.07 11.29 20.40
C TYR A 365 22.79 10.90 21.69
#